data_AF-A0A137Q1Q4-F1
#
_entry.id   AF-A0A137Q1Q4-F1
#
_cell.length_a   1.000
_cell.length_b   1.000
_cell.length_c   1.000
_cell.angle_alpha   90.00
_cell.angle_beta   90.00
_cell.angle_gamma   90.00
#
_symmetry.space_group_name_H-M   'P 1'
#
loop_
_entity.id
_entity.type
_entity.pdbx_description
1 polymer ?
#
loop_
_entity_poly.entity_id
_entity_poly.type
_entity_poly.pdbx_seq_one_letter_code
_entity_poly.pdbx_strand_id
1 'polypeptide(L)' 'LPPTLMSGEEEYEIEAILNHRYQGTHSRGHLEYLIYWSGYGATKDSWKPEDHLENLNEILLKYKRLHRLS' A
#
# COMPACT_ATOMS: atom_id res chain seq x y z
N LEU A 1 -7.42 33.56 -6.35
CA LEU A 1 -7.78 32.15 -6.58
C LEU A 1 -6.98 31.33 -5.58
N PRO A 2 -7.59 30.53 -4.68
CA PRO A 2 -6.80 29.61 -3.89
C PRO A 2 -6.24 28.54 -4.82
N PRO A 3 -4.99 28.10 -4.65
CA PRO A 3 -4.40 27.10 -5.49
C PRO A 3 -5.20 25.80 -5.29
N THR A 4 -5.60 25.21 -6.41
CA THR A 4 -6.04 23.82 -6.49
C THR A 4 -5.01 23.00 -5.75
N LEU A 5 -5.39 22.45 -4.59
CA LEU A 5 -4.67 21.33 -4.00
C LEU A 5 -4.76 20.23 -5.06
N MET A 6 -3.77 20.19 -5.96
CA MET A 6 -3.47 19.04 -6.78
C MET A 6 -3.64 17.85 -5.86
N SER A 7 -4.49 16.87 -6.23
CA SER A 7 -4.60 15.58 -5.57
C SER A 7 -3.18 15.03 -5.41
N GLY A 8 -2.57 15.37 -4.28
CA GLY A 8 -1.17 15.13 -3.96
C GLY A 8 -1.02 13.71 -3.47
N GLU A 9 -1.59 12.77 -4.22
CA GLU A 9 -1.15 11.40 -4.19
C GLU A 9 0.19 11.42 -4.91
N GLU A 10 1.23 11.90 -4.20
CA GLU A 10 2.61 11.67 -4.59
C GLU A 10 2.72 10.16 -4.82
N GLU A 11 2.85 9.77 -6.09
CA GLU A 11 3.14 8.42 -6.52
C GLU A 11 4.56 8.10 -6.05
N TYR A 12 4.69 7.78 -4.77
CA TYR A 12 5.95 7.35 -4.20
C TYR A 12 6.28 5.97 -4.76
N GLU A 13 7.50 5.81 -5.25
CA GLU A 13 7.99 4.54 -5.78
C GLU A 13 8.08 3.52 -4.61
N ILE A 14 7.16 2.54 -4.60
CA ILE A 14 7.20 1.45 -3.62
C ILE A 14 8.32 0.50 -4.02
N GLU A 15 9.20 0.20 -3.08
CA GLU A 15 10.28 -0.75 -3.29
C GLU A 15 9.81 -2.20 -3.02
N ALA A 16 9.03 -2.41 -1.95
CA ALA A 16 8.49 -3.74 -1.65
C ALA A 16 7.27 -3.67 -0.70
N ILE A 17 6.47 -4.75 -0.72
CA ILE A 17 5.51 -5.04 0.35
C ILE A 17 6.19 -5.96 1.36
N LEU A 18 6.31 -5.50 2.60
CA LEU A 18 6.98 -6.24 3.68
C LEU A 18 6.03 -7.20 4.40
N ASN A 19 4.78 -6.80 4.57
CA ASN A 19 3.81 -7.56 5.34
C ASN A 19 2.36 -7.23 4.96
N HIS A 20 1.40 -8.04 5.40
CA HIS A 20 -0.03 -7.77 5.32
C HIS A 20 -0.71 -8.04 6.66
N ARG A 21 -1.84 -7.37 6.91
CA ARG A 21 -2.70 -7.62 8.08
C ARG A 21 -4.15 -7.39 7.74
N TYR A 22 -5.04 -8.15 8.38
CA TYR A 22 -6.47 -7.86 8.37
C TYR A 22 -6.77 -6.86 9.49
N GLN A 23 -7.23 -5.67 9.14
CA GLN A 23 -7.69 -4.68 10.10
C GLN A 23 -9.23 -4.70 10.15
N GLY A 24 -9.79 -4.86 11.34
CA GLY A 24 -11.24 -4.83 11.59
C GLY A 24 -11.81 -6.19 12.02
N THR A 25 -13.09 -6.19 12.40
CA THR A 25 -13.80 -7.39 12.87
C THR A 25 -14.54 -8.08 11.74
N HIS A 26 -14.19 -9.34 11.49
CA HIS A 26 -14.93 -10.32 10.67
C HIS A 26 -15.48 -9.76 9.35
N SER A 27 -16.75 -9.34 9.31
CA SER A 27 -17.47 -8.91 8.11
C SER A 27 -17.10 -7.51 7.58
N ARG A 28 -16.34 -6.72 8.34
CA ARG A 28 -15.84 -5.40 7.92
C ARG A 28 -14.32 -5.30 7.92
N GLY A 29 -13.63 -6.45 7.96
CA GLY A 29 -12.19 -6.46 7.88
C GLY A 29 -11.72 -6.06 6.49
N HIS A 30 -10.74 -5.17 6.41
CA HIS A 30 -10.02 -4.87 5.16
C HIS A 30 -8.56 -5.30 5.28
N LEU A 31 -7.95 -5.57 4.12
CA LEU A 31 -6.56 -5.97 4.04
C LEU A 31 -5.69 -4.72 3.91
N GLU A 32 -4.70 -4.61 4.78
CA GLU A 32 -3.68 -3.57 4.72
C GLU A 32 -2.32 -4.20 4.47
N TYR A 33 -1.46 -3.47 3.77
CA TYR A 33 -0.11 -3.90 3.43
C TYR A 33 0.90 -2.90 3.97
N LEU A 34 1.98 -3.42 4.53
CA LEU A 34 3.12 -2.61 4.98
C LEU A 34 4.03 -2.35 3.78
N ILE A 35 4.12 -1.09 3.41
CA ILE A 35 4.88 -0.61 2.27
C ILE A 35 6.26 -0.16 2.69
N TYR A 36 7.28 -0.68 2.01
CA TYR A 36 8.65 -0.17 2.03
C TYR A 36 8.83 0.84 0.90
N TRP A 37 9.14 2.08 1.26
CA TRP A 37 9.27 3.19 0.30
C TRP A 37 10.71 3.35 -0.17
N SER A 38 10.90 3.41 -1.49
CA SER A 38 12.22 3.61 -2.09
C SER A 38 12.82 4.95 -1.66
N GLY A 39 14.08 4.95 -1.22
CA GLY A 39 14.82 6.18 -0.93
C GLY A 39 14.49 6.90 0.40
N TYR A 40 13.46 6.46 1.13
CA TYR A 40 13.04 7.07 2.39
C TYR A 40 13.47 6.27 3.64
N GLY A 41 13.93 5.03 3.45
CA GLY A 41 14.38 4.12 4.51
C GLY A 41 13.24 3.58 5.38
N ALA A 42 13.54 2.53 6.16
CA ALA A 42 12.56 1.76 6.95
C ALA A 42 11.77 2.59 7.99
N THR A 43 12.18 3.82 8.28
CA THR A 43 11.47 4.71 9.20
C THR A 43 10.20 5.32 8.60
N LYS A 44 10.03 5.22 7.28
CA LYS A 44 8.83 5.71 6.58
C LYS A 44 7.83 4.61 6.21
N ASP A 45 8.13 3.36 6.56
CA ASP A 45 7.25 2.23 6.27
C ASP A 45 5.86 2.48 6.85
N SER A 46 4.84 2.33 6.02
CA SER A 46 3.47 2.63 6.42
C SER A 46 2.49 1.58 5.92
N TRP A 47 1.45 1.36 6.71
CA TRP A 47 0.34 0.49 6.36
C TRP A 47 -0.58 1.25 5.41
N LYS A 48 -0.87 0.65 4.25
CA LYS A 48 -1.78 1.18 3.24
C LYS A 48 -2.88 0.18 2.93
N PRO A 49 -4.14 0.63 2.75
CA PRO A 49 -5.20 -0.25 2.28
C PRO A 49 -4.90 -0.71 0.85
N GLU A 50 -5.51 -1.83 0.46
CA GLU A 50 -5.36 -2.38 -0.89
C GLU A 50 -5.70 -1.37 -2.00
N ASP A 51 -6.76 -0.58 -1.81
CA ASP A 51 -7.22 0.43 -2.76
C ASP A 51 -6.13 1.46 -3.11
N HIS A 52 -5.24 1.76 -2.16
CA HIS A 52 -4.10 2.67 -2.37
C HIS A 52 -2.98 2.05 -3.21
N LEU A 53 -3.02 0.74 -3.42
CA LEU A 53 -2.00 -0.05 -4.12
C LEU A 53 -2.51 -0.59 -5.46
N GLU A 54 -3.74 -0.27 -5.85
CA GLU A 54 -4.28 -0.65 -7.16
C GLU A 54 -3.43 -0.08 -8.30
N ASN A 55 -2.81 1.09 -8.12
CA ASN A 55 -1.85 1.65 -9.09
C ASN A 55 -0.55 0.85 -9.18
N LEU A 56 -0.30 -0.10 -8.27
CA LEU A 56 0.94 -0.88 -8.12
C LEU A 56 0.67 -2.37 -8.26
N ASN A 57 -0.19 -2.69 -9.23
CA ASN A 57 -0.71 -4.02 -9.51
C ASN A 57 0.38 -5.10 -9.62
N GLU A 58 1.55 -4.83 -10.18
CA GLU A 58 2.58 -5.85 -10.36
C GLU A 58 3.19 -6.32 -9.03
N ILE A 59 3.61 -5.38 -8.18
CA ILE A 59 4.21 -5.67 -6.86
C ILE A 59 3.16 -6.35 -5.97
N LEU A 60 1.94 -5.79 -5.95
CA LEU A 60 0.83 -6.32 -5.17
C LEU A 60 0.44 -7.74 -5.62
N LEU A 61 0.31 -7.98 -6.92
CA LEU A 61 -0.06 -9.29 -7.47
C LEU A 61 1.02 -10.34 -7.17
N LYS A 62 2.30 -9.98 -7.32
CA LYS A 62 3.41 -10.87 -6.99
C LYS A 62 3.40 -11.25 -5.50
N TYR A 63 3.20 -10.26 -4.63
CA TYR A 63 3.09 -10.48 -3.19
C TYR A 63 1.89 -11.39 -2.86
N LYS A 64 0.70 -11.08 -3.39
CA LYS A 64 -0.51 -11.88 -3.15
C LYS A 64 -0.34 -13.33 -3.60
N ARG A 65 0.26 -13.57 -4.76
CA ARG A 65 0.54 -14.91 -5.27
C ARG A 65 1.50 -15.68 -4.35
N LEU A 66 2.54 -15.02 -3.85
CA LEU A 66 3.52 -15.63 -2.95
C LEU A 66 2.90 -15.98 -1.58
N HIS A 67 2.03 -15.12 -1.08
CA HIS A 67 1.38 -15.26 0.23
C HIS A 67 0.01 -15.94 0.19
N ARG A 68 -0.44 -16.42 -0.98
CA ARG A 68 -1.72 -17.11 -1.20
C ARG A 68 -2.94 -16.26 -0.79
N LEU A 69 -2.87 -14.97 -1.08
CA LEU A 69 -3.94 -13.99 -0.87
C LEU A 69 -4.84 -13.80 -2.12
N SER A 70 -4.46 -14.42 -3.25
CA SER A 70 -5.20 -14.45 -4.52
C SER A 70 -5.39 -15.87 -5.03
#